data_AF-A0A8D8AUX4-F1
#
_entry.id   AF-A0A8D8AUX4-F1
#
_cell.length_a   1.000
_cell.length_b   1.000
_cell.length_c   1.000
_cell.angle_alpha   90.00
_cell.angle_beta   90.00
_cell.angle_gamma   90.00
#
_symmetry.space_group_name_H-M   'P 1'
#
loop_
_entity.id
_entity.type
_entity.pdbx_description
1 polymer ?
#
loop_
_entity_poly.entity_id
_entity_poly.type
_entity_poly.pdbx_seq_one_letter_code
_entity_poly.pdbx_strand_id
1 'polypeptide(L)'
;GNPGIFLESNIHAREWITSATATWILNQLLTSTDPAVQDLADNYDWYILPVVNPDGLAYSKDINRMWRKNRTKHNVLCYGTDMNRNFPGHWMEGGASTNPCSDVYAGPTAGSEVETQNVMNYLIQNKDKIDFYLSFHSYGQYMLFPF
;
A
#
# COMPACT_ATOMS: atom_id res chain seq x y z
N GLY A 1 4.13 22.98 10.93
CA GLY A 1 4.66 22.51 9.65
C GLY A 1 3.56 22.62 8.63
N ASN A 2 3.87 22.29 7.37
CA ASN A 2 2.84 22.10 6.36
C ASN A 2 1.97 20.88 6.74
N PRO A 3 0.71 20.78 6.29
CA PRO A 3 -0.08 19.57 6.46
C PRO A 3 0.59 18.40 5.72
N GLY A 4 0.60 17.21 6.33
CA GLY A 4 1.27 16.04 5.78
C GLY A 4 0.33 15.08 5.06
N ILE A 5 0.75 14.62 3.88
CA ILE A 5 0.02 13.65 3.07
C ILE A 5 0.88 12.40 2.92
N PHE A 6 0.39 11.27 3.44
CA PHE A 6 1.00 9.97 3.19
C PHE A 6 0.30 9.28 2.02
N LEU A 7 1.06 8.94 0.98
CA LEU A 7 0.59 8.22 -0.18
C LEU A 7 1.36 6.91 -0.29
N GLU A 8 0.66 5.78 -0.21
CA GLU A 8 1.21 4.48 -0.55
C GLU A 8 0.55 3.87 -1.77
N SER A 9 1.29 3.00 -2.45
CA SER A 9 0.77 2.25 -3.56
C SER A 9 1.37 0.85 -3.68
N ASN A 10 0.71 0.05 -4.52
CA ASN A 10 1.15 -1.28 -4.93
C ASN A 10 1.33 -2.27 -3.76
N ILE A 11 0.53 -2.13 -2.71
CA ILE A 11 0.38 -3.16 -1.67
C ILE A 11 -0.12 -4.50 -2.25
N HIS A 12 -0.96 -4.45 -3.30
CA HIS A 12 -1.25 -5.63 -4.13
C HIS A 12 -0.34 -5.67 -5.36
N ALA A 13 0.41 -6.76 -5.49
CA ALA A 13 1.48 -6.90 -6.47
C ALA A 13 1.06 -6.67 -7.93
N ARG A 14 -0.05 -7.27 -8.37
CA ARG A 14 -0.54 -7.18 -9.77
C ARG A 14 -1.04 -5.80 -10.21
N GLU A 15 -1.21 -4.85 -9.28
CA GLU A 15 -1.83 -3.54 -9.52
C GLU A 15 -0.80 -2.50 -10.00
N TRP A 16 -0.07 -2.82 -11.07
CA TRP A 16 1.12 -2.08 -11.53
C TRP A 16 0.90 -0.59 -11.82
N ILE A 17 -0.33 -0.20 -12.19
CA ILE A 17 -0.64 1.21 -12.46
C ILE A 17 -0.44 2.07 -11.21
N THR A 18 -0.63 1.52 -10.02
CA THR A 18 -0.60 2.28 -8.76
C THR A 18 0.81 2.80 -8.43
N SER A 19 1.85 1.99 -8.66
CA SER A 19 3.25 2.43 -8.50
C SER A 19 3.67 3.38 -9.61
N ALA A 20 3.26 3.13 -10.86
CA ALA A 20 3.48 4.06 -11.97
C ALA A 20 2.87 5.45 -11.67
N THR A 21 1.62 5.50 -11.21
CA THR A 21 0.93 6.74 -10.84
C THR A 21 1.61 7.44 -9.65
N ALA A 22 1.99 6.70 -8.59
CA ALA A 22 2.70 7.29 -7.46
C ALA A 22 4.02 7.94 -7.88
N THR A 23 4.81 7.28 -8.75
CA THR A 23 6.05 7.85 -9.28
C THR A 23 5.80 9.03 -10.23
N TRP A 24 4.69 9.03 -10.96
CA TRP A 24 4.30 10.16 -11.81
C TRP A 24 3.92 11.38 -10.98
N ILE A 25 3.14 11.20 -9.89
CA ILE A 25 2.80 12.27 -8.95
C ILE A 25 4.07 12.86 -8.35
N LEU A 26 5.00 12.02 -7.86
CA LEU A 26 6.29 12.47 -7.35
C LEU A 26 7.04 13.32 -8.39
N ASN A 27 7.08 12.89 -9.65
CA ASN A 27 7.70 13.69 -10.71
C ASN A 27 6.98 15.04 -10.92
N GLN A 28 5.64 15.05 -10.94
CA GLN A 28 4.88 16.31 -11.08
C GLN A 28 5.16 17.30 -9.95
N LEU A 29 5.19 16.82 -8.71
CA LEU A 29 5.51 17.66 -7.54
C LEU A 29 6.92 18.27 -7.63
N LEU A 30 7.86 17.58 -8.28
CA LEU A 30 9.24 18.05 -8.43
C LEU A 30 9.47 18.93 -9.67
N THR A 31 8.74 18.71 -10.76
CA THR A 31 9.10 19.28 -12.07
C THR A 31 8.00 20.10 -12.73
N SER A 32 6.79 20.15 -12.17
CA SER A 32 5.68 20.85 -12.82
C SER A 32 5.90 22.37 -12.82
N THR A 33 5.47 23.00 -13.91
CA THR A 33 5.36 24.46 -14.03
C THR A 33 3.92 24.95 -13.85
N ASP A 34 2.98 24.04 -13.61
CA ASP A 34 1.60 24.39 -13.30
C ASP A 34 1.52 25.02 -11.90
N PRO A 35 1.06 26.28 -11.76
CA PRO A 35 0.97 26.96 -10.47
C PRO A 35 0.17 26.19 -9.42
N ALA A 36 -0.86 25.43 -9.82
CA ALA A 36 -1.66 24.64 -8.88
C ALA A 36 -0.89 23.43 -8.34
N VAL A 37 -0.02 22.81 -9.16
CA VAL A 37 0.83 21.71 -8.71
C VAL A 37 1.98 22.23 -7.85
N GLN A 38 2.55 23.38 -8.20
CA GLN A 38 3.56 24.05 -7.38
C GLN A 38 3.01 24.42 -6.01
N ASP A 39 1.79 24.94 -5.94
CA ASP A 39 1.11 25.23 -4.67
C ASP A 39 0.97 23.97 -3.80
N LEU A 40 0.62 22.83 -4.39
CA LEU A 40 0.59 21.54 -3.68
C LEU A 40 1.97 21.07 -3.22
N ALA A 41 3.02 21.33 -3.99
CA ALA A 41 4.38 20.92 -3.64
C ALA A 41 4.98 21.79 -2.53
N ASP A 42 4.70 23.09 -2.55
CA ASP A 42 5.27 24.06 -1.60
C ASP A 42 4.54 24.10 -0.26
N ASN A 43 3.23 23.78 -0.25
CA ASN A 43 2.38 23.93 0.95
C ASN A 43 2.01 22.61 1.65
N TYR A 44 2.49 21.45 1.19
CA TYR A 44 2.24 20.15 1.82
C TYR A 44 3.52 19.33 1.96
N ASP A 45 3.63 18.58 3.07
CA ASP A 45 4.71 17.61 3.25
C ASP A 45 4.26 16.25 2.70
N TRP A 46 4.84 15.83 1.57
CA TRP A 46 4.50 14.58 0.89
C TRP A 46 5.38 13.40 1.34
N TYR A 47 4.75 12.36 1.89
CA TYR A 47 5.39 11.10 2.25
C TYR A 47 4.93 10.00 1.28
N ILE A 48 5.74 9.72 0.25
CA ILE A 48 5.36 8.81 -0.84
C ILE A 48 6.10 7.48 -0.70
N LEU A 49 5.36 6.38 -0.57
CA LEU A 49 5.84 5.00 -0.60
C LEU A 49 5.35 4.31 -1.89
N PRO A 50 6.13 4.32 -2.99
CA PRO A 50 5.65 3.88 -4.31
C PRO A 50 5.40 2.37 -4.44
N VAL A 51 5.99 1.56 -3.56
CA VAL A 51 5.83 0.10 -3.57
C VAL A 51 5.86 -0.41 -2.14
N VAL A 52 4.69 -0.73 -1.58
CA VAL A 52 4.59 -1.41 -0.28
C VAL A 52 4.99 -2.88 -0.37
N ASN A 53 4.73 -3.54 -1.51
CA ASN A 53 4.95 -4.98 -1.72
C ASN A 53 6.07 -5.26 -2.73
N PRO A 54 7.35 -5.01 -2.40
CA PRO A 54 8.46 -5.18 -3.36
C PRO A 54 8.60 -6.63 -3.83
N ASP A 55 8.51 -7.60 -2.91
CA ASP A 55 8.66 -9.02 -3.23
C ASP A 55 7.53 -9.53 -4.13
N GLY A 56 6.29 -9.14 -3.81
CA GLY A 56 5.14 -9.48 -4.62
C GLY A 56 5.21 -8.83 -6.00
N LEU A 57 5.62 -7.56 -6.08
CA LEU A 57 5.79 -6.87 -7.37
C LEU A 57 6.83 -7.59 -8.23
N ALA A 58 8.01 -7.90 -7.69
CA ALA A 58 9.05 -8.64 -8.41
C ALA A 58 8.52 -9.99 -8.91
N TYR A 59 7.86 -10.75 -8.03
CA TYR A 59 7.24 -12.02 -8.40
C TYR A 59 6.17 -11.86 -9.49
N SER A 60 5.42 -10.76 -9.49
CA SER A 60 4.44 -10.48 -10.53
C SER A 60 5.04 -10.13 -11.88
N LYS A 61 6.26 -9.58 -11.91
CA LYS A 61 6.98 -9.29 -13.15
C LYS A 61 7.60 -10.53 -13.75
N ASP A 62 8.18 -11.38 -12.90
CA ASP A 62 9.08 -12.43 -13.36
C ASP A 62 8.41 -13.81 -13.43
N ILE A 63 7.42 -14.09 -12.58
CA ILE A 63 6.89 -15.45 -12.39
C ILE A 63 5.39 -15.54 -12.62
N ASN A 64 4.59 -14.71 -11.93
CA ASN A 64 3.12 -14.77 -12.03
C ASN A 64 2.49 -13.37 -12.02
N ARG A 65 2.16 -12.87 -13.20
CA ARG A 65 1.52 -11.56 -13.42
C ARG A 65 0.30 -11.30 -12.55
N MET A 66 -0.45 -12.32 -12.16
CA MET A 66 -1.69 -12.20 -11.39
C MET A 66 -1.49 -12.32 -9.88
N TRP A 67 -0.24 -12.42 -9.41
CA TRP A 67 0.06 -12.47 -7.98
C TRP A 67 -0.41 -11.20 -7.25
N ARG A 68 -1.01 -11.38 -6.08
CA ARG A 68 -1.62 -10.29 -5.28
C ARG A 68 -0.87 -10.03 -3.98
N LYS A 69 -0.58 -11.10 -3.24
CA LYS A 69 -0.07 -11.09 -1.86
C LYS A 69 1.42 -10.70 -1.79
N ASN A 70 1.99 -10.60 -0.59
CA ASN A 70 3.46 -10.62 -0.45
C ASN A 70 4.03 -12.03 -0.70
N ARG A 71 5.27 -12.30 -0.27
CA ARG A 71 5.97 -13.57 -0.53
C ARG A 71 6.37 -14.37 0.70
N THR A 72 5.87 -14.01 1.89
CA THR A 72 6.08 -14.79 3.12
C THR A 72 5.69 -16.26 2.93
N LYS A 73 6.56 -17.19 3.30
CA LYS A 73 6.25 -18.62 3.22
C LYS A 73 5.42 -19.06 4.43
N HIS A 74 4.21 -19.54 4.20
CA HIS A 74 3.34 -20.06 5.27
C HIS A 74 3.36 -21.59 5.37
N ASN A 75 3.42 -22.28 4.23
CA ASN A 75 3.63 -23.73 4.18
C ASN A 75 4.34 -24.15 2.87
N VAL A 76 4.35 -25.46 2.57
CA VAL A 76 5.01 -26.00 1.39
C VAL A 76 4.38 -25.51 0.07
N LEU A 77 3.06 -25.33 0.06
CA LEU A 77 2.28 -25.01 -1.14
C LEU A 77 1.96 -23.51 -1.24
N CYS A 78 1.76 -22.83 -0.11
CA CYS A 78 1.09 -21.55 -0.05
C CYS A 78 1.99 -20.48 0.56
N TYR A 79 2.09 -19.39 -0.19
CA TYR A 79 2.91 -18.23 0.10
C TYR A 79 2.04 -16.99 0.08
N GLY A 80 2.48 -15.99 0.82
CA GLY A 80 1.94 -14.65 0.84
C GLY A 80 0.74 -14.49 1.77
N THR A 81 0.65 -13.28 2.31
CA THR A 81 -0.49 -12.71 3.02
C THR A 81 -1.03 -11.54 2.21
N ASP A 82 -2.35 -11.38 2.20
CA ASP A 82 -2.99 -10.17 1.69
C ASP A 82 -2.78 -9.05 2.72
N MET A 83 -1.81 -8.17 2.45
CA MET A 83 -1.42 -7.14 3.40
C MET A 83 -2.53 -6.11 3.64
N ASN A 84 -3.46 -5.92 2.71
CA ASN A 84 -4.64 -5.08 2.91
C ASN A 84 -5.77 -5.82 3.68
N ARG A 85 -5.47 -7.00 4.24
CA ARG A 85 -6.27 -7.70 5.26
C ARG A 85 -5.48 -7.97 6.54
N ASN A 86 -4.22 -7.53 6.61
CA ASN A 86 -3.32 -7.84 7.72
C ASN A 86 -3.27 -6.75 8.79
N PHE A 87 -3.71 -5.52 8.51
CA PHE A 87 -3.77 -4.45 9.51
C PHE A 87 -4.74 -4.80 10.66
N PRO A 88 -4.49 -4.31 11.90
CA PRO A 88 -5.25 -4.69 13.08
C PRO A 88 -6.68 -4.14 13.12
N GLY A 89 -7.01 -3.12 12.31
CA GLY A 89 -8.36 -2.56 12.25
C GLY A 89 -9.37 -3.56 11.70
N HIS A 90 -10.35 -3.96 12.52
CA HIS A 90 -11.39 -4.94 12.16
C HIS A 90 -10.83 -6.26 11.59
N TRP A 91 -9.66 -6.69 12.08
CA TRP A 91 -8.97 -7.86 11.56
C TRP A 91 -9.82 -9.13 11.71
N MET A 92 -10.03 -9.84 10.60
CA MET A 92 -10.82 -11.07 10.53
C MET A 92 -12.31 -10.95 10.90
N GLU A 93 -12.88 -9.73 10.94
CA GLU A 93 -14.32 -9.52 11.17
C GLU A 93 -15.18 -9.74 9.90
N GLY A 94 -14.58 -9.70 8.72
CA GLY A 94 -15.26 -9.97 7.45
C GLY A 94 -14.37 -9.75 6.22
N GLY A 95 -14.70 -10.37 5.09
CA GLY A 95 -14.00 -10.14 3.80
C GLY A 95 -12.54 -10.61 3.74
N ALA A 96 -12.14 -11.51 4.65
CA ALA A 96 -10.80 -12.07 4.78
C ALA A 96 -10.86 -13.60 5.01
N SER A 97 -9.71 -14.28 4.93
CA SER A 97 -9.63 -15.74 5.08
C SER A 97 -8.52 -16.17 6.04
N THR A 98 -8.74 -17.27 6.76
CA THR A 98 -7.73 -17.99 7.55
C THR A 98 -6.95 -19.03 6.74
N ASN A 99 -7.35 -19.31 5.49
CA ASN A 99 -6.67 -20.29 4.64
C ASN A 99 -5.44 -19.64 3.97
N PRO A 100 -4.19 -20.10 4.24
CA PRO A 100 -2.98 -19.52 3.64
C PRO A 100 -2.94 -19.54 2.11
N CYS A 101 -3.72 -20.41 1.49
CA CYS A 101 -3.81 -20.55 0.04
C CYS A 101 -4.82 -19.58 -0.62
N SER A 102 -5.61 -18.86 0.18
CA SER A 102 -6.53 -17.84 -0.30
C SER A 102 -5.79 -16.58 -0.75
N ASP A 103 -6.32 -15.91 -1.78
CA ASP A 103 -5.86 -14.59 -2.23
C ASP A 103 -6.15 -13.48 -1.21
N VAL A 104 -7.09 -13.70 -0.29
CA VAL A 104 -7.47 -12.78 0.80
C VAL A 104 -7.06 -13.34 2.18
N TYR A 105 -6.01 -14.16 2.23
CA TYR A 105 -5.47 -14.66 3.49
C TYR A 105 -4.98 -13.50 4.37
N ALA A 106 -5.49 -13.39 5.59
CA ALA A 106 -5.24 -12.25 6.47
C ALA A 106 -3.91 -12.32 7.24
N GLY A 107 -3.16 -13.41 7.09
CA GLY A 107 -1.96 -13.69 7.89
C GLY A 107 -2.28 -14.52 9.14
N PRO A 108 -1.26 -15.05 9.84
CA PRO A 108 -1.44 -15.82 11.06
C PRO A 108 -1.96 -14.97 12.24
N THR A 109 -1.63 -13.68 12.27
CA THR A 109 -2.10 -12.69 13.26
C THR A 109 -2.21 -11.32 12.59
N ALA A 110 -2.96 -10.40 13.20
CA ALA A 110 -2.91 -8.99 12.81
C ALA A 110 -1.46 -8.45 12.88
N GLY A 111 -1.05 -7.71 11.86
CA GLY A 111 0.28 -7.12 11.74
C GLY A 111 1.40 -8.15 11.65
N SER A 112 1.14 -9.35 11.13
CA SER A 112 2.16 -10.40 11.02
C SER A 112 3.23 -10.12 9.97
N GLU A 113 2.91 -9.37 8.92
CA GLU A 113 3.84 -9.14 7.81
C GLU A 113 4.77 -7.98 8.09
N VAL A 114 6.06 -8.12 7.75
CA VAL A 114 7.07 -7.09 8.01
C VAL A 114 6.78 -5.79 7.26
N GLU A 115 6.23 -5.88 6.05
CA GLU A 115 5.83 -4.71 5.28
C GLU A 115 4.66 -3.97 5.95
N THR A 116 3.66 -4.71 6.45
CA THR A 116 2.55 -4.16 7.23
C THR A 116 3.06 -3.51 8.52
N GLN A 117 3.96 -4.16 9.24
CA GLN A 117 4.60 -3.60 10.45
C GLN A 117 5.36 -2.31 10.15
N ASN A 118 6.10 -2.25 9.06
CA ASN A 118 6.87 -1.07 8.69
C ASN A 118 5.96 0.12 8.38
N VAL A 119 4.86 -0.09 7.64
CA VAL A 119 3.87 0.96 7.38
C VAL A 119 3.24 1.44 8.69
N MET A 120 2.77 0.52 9.54
CA MET A 120 2.17 0.88 10.84
C MET A 120 3.14 1.66 11.71
N ASN A 121 4.38 1.17 11.86
CA ASN A 121 5.38 1.81 12.71
C ASN A 121 5.72 3.21 12.20
N TYR A 122 5.85 3.39 10.89
CA TYR A 122 6.10 4.70 10.29
C TYR A 122 4.96 5.69 10.58
N LEU A 123 3.71 5.25 10.37
CA LEU A 123 2.53 6.07 10.62
C LEU A 123 2.39 6.42 12.10
N ILE A 124 2.60 5.48 13.01
CA ILE A 124 2.53 5.71 14.46
C ILE A 124 3.61 6.72 14.91
N GLN A 125 4.84 6.56 14.43
CA GLN A 125 5.95 7.45 14.76
C GLN A 125 5.76 8.87 14.22
N ASN A 126 4.99 9.03 13.14
CA ASN A 126 4.74 10.31 12.48
C ASN A 126 3.27 10.75 12.55
N LYS A 127 2.48 10.19 13.48
CA LYS A 127 1.02 10.41 13.55
C LYS A 127 0.63 11.89 13.70
N ASP A 128 1.49 12.69 14.35
CA ASP A 128 1.25 14.12 14.57
C ASP A 128 1.70 14.99 13.38
N LYS A 129 2.21 14.38 12.30
CA LYS A 129 2.64 15.04 11.06
C LYS A 129 1.84 14.61 9.83
N ILE A 130 0.97 13.62 9.95
CA ILE A 130 0.23 13.05 8.81
C ILE A 130 -1.25 13.34 9.03
N ASP A 131 -1.81 14.21 8.20
CA ASP A 131 -3.21 14.63 8.26
C ASP A 131 -4.09 13.83 7.31
N PHE A 132 -3.50 13.29 6.24
CA PHE A 132 -4.22 12.57 5.19
C PHE A 132 -3.48 11.31 4.74
N TYR A 133 -4.23 10.22 4.55
CA TYR A 133 -3.73 8.93 4.10
C TYR A 133 -4.39 8.50 2.79
N LEU A 134 -3.58 8.28 1.77
CA LEU A 134 -3.98 7.84 0.44
C LEU A 134 -3.41 6.45 0.16
N SER A 135 -4.30 5.49 -0.10
CA SER A 135 -3.97 4.14 -0.52
C SER A 135 -4.39 3.93 -1.97
N PHE A 136 -3.42 3.76 -2.87
CA PHE A 136 -3.70 3.62 -4.31
C PHE A 136 -3.82 2.17 -4.72
N HIS A 137 -4.97 1.85 -5.32
CA HIS A 137 -5.38 0.52 -5.75
C HIS A 137 -5.92 0.50 -7.17
N SER A 138 -6.00 -0.70 -7.77
CA SER A 138 -6.71 -0.91 -9.04
C SER A 138 -7.32 -2.32 -9.14
N TYR A 139 -8.38 -2.54 -9.91
CA TYR A 139 -9.15 -1.60 -10.72
C TYR A 139 -10.55 -1.38 -10.10
N GLY A 140 -11.34 -0.51 -10.72
CA GLY A 140 -12.74 -0.27 -10.32
C GLY A 140 -13.20 1.17 -10.51
N GLN A 141 -12.25 2.12 -10.55
CA GLN A 141 -12.53 3.56 -10.63
C GLN A 141 -13.39 4.05 -9.45
N TYR A 142 -13.00 3.65 -8.24
CA TYR A 142 -13.66 4.04 -7.01
C TYR A 142 -12.78 4.95 -6.17
N MET A 143 -13.42 5.86 -5.44
CA MET A 143 -12.84 6.57 -4.31
C MET A 143 -13.59 6.08 -3.07
N LEU A 144 -12.87 5.39 -2.19
CA LEU A 144 -13.45 4.76 -1.00
C LEU A 144 -12.87 5.43 0.24
N PHE A 145 -13.71 5.58 1.25
CA PHE A 145 -13.33 6.10 2.55
C PHE A 145 -13.61 5.02 3.61
N PRO A 146 -12.90 5.06 4.75
CA PRO A 146 -13.15 4.14 5.85
C PRO A 146 -14.59 4.17 6.34
N PHE A 147 -14.85 3.16 7.15
CA PHE A 147 -15.91 3.19 8.12
C PHE A 147 -15.47 3.97 9.35
#